data_AF-A0A3R7A1X7-F1
#
_entry.id   AF-A0A3R7A1X7-F1
#
_cell.length_a   1.000
_cell.length_b   1.000
_cell.length_c   1.000
_cell.angle_alpha   90.00
_cell.angle_beta   90.00
_cell.angle_gamma   90.00
#
_symmetry.space_group_name_H-M   'P 1'
#
loop_
_entity.id
_entity.type
_entity.pdbx_description
1 polymer ?
#
loop_
_entity_poly.entity_id
_entity_poly.type
_entity_poly.pdbx_seq_one_letter_code
_entity_poly.pdbx_strand_id
1 'polypeptide(L)'
;METRVVPTGDGPTLSKPHTSLVRRLSSAFGFVYLILTLCFNVRYIYTMQRSAANDYYWAGFNSTGVQTFVADVYNSKLHLTKQGPLLFNSSVAMPKSYASSSTFIDMNPTSARATVYSSLPFEKAVALIRSSPLDTALAVPTPYCWLDFGRKFGMAITARRQERCEASEATNAVMYMDTLFRQSLYSEVMQCNSFRDMNATIFGPLRASAAGIDWLAVLESWSRLPVADEVAAWKQAGLTMWKLQPYNSNQIGLDEAIAITNAMGLSYSIKVTSIPTFARGTSGWTTAKANFGMLNNMYCCAFFHCSVIRGLPNSIDRMPFDWDVYIMVGPRRTPTINLVRSSIGPFGSIDMRYVHPPSALVGFALDFHNYAIPMLQNTDVAAMYDSQREPAVDPIPFSWTTSPNMLFFGGNPFCIFGTAQTAPVQSFSFEDTCGSQIPNTVTLSKLSTLFALTVVPSFDVYATCS
;
A
#
# COMPACT_ATOMS: atom_id res chain seq x y z
N MET A 1 -85.06 -66.97 -38.71
CA MET A 1 -85.04 -68.31 -38.11
C MET A 1 -83.58 -68.70 -38.02
N GLU A 2 -82.93 -68.37 -36.91
CA GLU A 2 -81.49 -68.64 -36.74
C GLU A 2 -81.29 -69.71 -35.69
N THR A 3 -80.95 -70.88 -36.23
CA THR A 3 -80.60 -72.10 -35.54
C THR A 3 -79.18 -71.97 -35.01
N ARG A 4 -79.04 -72.15 -33.70
CA ARG A 4 -77.77 -72.18 -32.98
C ARG A 4 -77.01 -73.46 -33.34
N VAL A 5 -75.75 -73.32 -33.71
CA VAL A 5 -74.78 -74.42 -33.76
C VAL A 5 -73.59 -74.04 -32.88
N VAL A 6 -73.37 -74.86 -31.84
CA VAL A 6 -72.20 -74.79 -30.95
C VAL A 6 -71.28 -75.94 -31.35
N PRO A 7 -69.97 -75.68 -31.59
CA PRO A 7 -68.96 -76.71 -31.56
C PRO A 7 -68.29 -76.78 -30.18
N THR A 8 -68.19 -78.00 -29.69
CA THR A 8 -67.51 -78.46 -28.48
C THR A 8 -66.01 -78.69 -28.71
N GLY A 9 -65.17 -78.36 -27.73
CA GLY A 9 -63.89 -79.03 -27.48
C GLY A 9 -62.61 -78.20 -27.68
N ASP A 10 -62.07 -77.76 -26.54
CA ASP A 10 -60.65 -77.55 -26.17
C ASP A 10 -59.76 -76.56 -26.95
N GLY A 11 -59.65 -75.35 -26.38
CA GLY A 11 -58.52 -74.42 -26.53
C GLY A 11 -58.05 -73.96 -25.13
N PRO A 12 -56.76 -73.64 -24.94
CA PRO A 12 -56.06 -73.77 -23.66
C PRO A 12 -56.62 -72.83 -22.57
N THR A 13 -56.68 -73.36 -21.35
CA THR A 13 -56.93 -72.60 -20.14
C THR A 13 -55.95 -71.44 -20.02
N LEU A 14 -56.46 -70.20 -20.04
CA LEU A 14 -55.68 -69.06 -19.54
C LEU A 14 -55.36 -69.33 -18.06
N SER A 15 -54.11 -69.69 -17.81
CA SER A 15 -53.57 -69.72 -16.46
C SER A 15 -53.80 -68.33 -15.85
N LYS A 16 -54.61 -68.29 -14.78
CA LYS A 16 -54.65 -67.11 -13.91
C LYS A 16 -53.20 -66.80 -13.54
N PRO A 17 -52.68 -65.58 -13.76
CA PRO A 17 -51.35 -65.28 -13.32
C PRO A 17 -51.38 -65.36 -11.79
N HIS A 18 -50.78 -66.43 -11.23
CA HIS A 18 -50.32 -66.39 -9.86
C HIS A 18 -49.34 -65.23 -9.81
N THR A 19 -49.81 -64.04 -9.39
CA THR A 19 -48.91 -62.97 -8.97
C THR A 19 -48.11 -63.57 -7.82
N SER A 20 -46.90 -64.06 -8.12
CA SER A 20 -46.05 -64.68 -7.11
C SER A 20 -45.83 -63.64 -6.02
N LEU A 21 -45.85 -64.09 -4.77
CA LEU A 21 -45.56 -63.25 -3.61
C LEU A 21 -44.24 -62.47 -3.83
N VAL A 22 -43.29 -63.10 -4.53
CA VAL A 22 -42.04 -62.53 -5.01
C VAL A 22 -42.26 -61.28 -5.88
N ARG A 23 -43.15 -61.31 -6.88
CA ARG A 23 -43.42 -60.13 -7.74
C ARG A 23 -44.06 -58.97 -6.96
N ARG A 24 -44.92 -59.27 -5.98
CA ARG A 24 -45.54 -58.26 -5.11
C ARG A 24 -44.50 -57.65 -4.15
N LEU A 25 -43.64 -58.48 -3.55
CA LEU A 25 -42.54 -58.03 -2.70
C LEU A 25 -41.52 -57.21 -3.49
N SER A 26 -41.11 -57.65 -4.68
CA SER A 26 -40.22 -56.88 -5.56
C SER A 26 -40.80 -55.53 -5.95
N SER A 27 -42.11 -55.46 -6.21
CA SER A 27 -42.79 -54.18 -6.48
C SER A 27 -42.79 -53.27 -5.26
N ALA A 28 -43.07 -53.81 -4.07
CA ALA A 28 -43.03 -53.06 -2.81
C ALA A 28 -41.63 -52.53 -2.48
N PHE A 29 -40.59 -53.35 -2.65
CA PHE A 29 -39.19 -52.92 -2.52
C PHE A 29 -38.84 -51.81 -3.53
N GLY A 30 -39.33 -51.90 -4.76
CA GLY A 30 -39.18 -50.84 -5.76
C GLY A 30 -39.80 -49.52 -5.32
N PHE A 31 -41.03 -49.55 -4.78
CA PHE A 31 -41.69 -48.34 -4.25
C PHE A 31 -40.95 -47.77 -3.03
N VAL A 32 -40.52 -48.61 -2.09
CA VAL A 32 -39.73 -48.19 -0.92
C VAL A 32 -38.41 -47.56 -1.36
N TYR A 33 -37.71 -48.18 -2.32
CA TYR A 33 -36.47 -47.64 -2.88
C TYR A 33 -36.68 -46.27 -3.53
N LEU A 34 -37.75 -46.10 -4.33
CA LEU A 34 -38.07 -44.81 -4.95
C LEU A 34 -38.40 -43.73 -3.90
N ILE A 35 -39.19 -44.06 -2.88
CA ILE A 35 -39.52 -43.14 -1.78
C ILE A 35 -38.25 -42.73 -1.04
N LEU A 36 -37.40 -43.69 -0.65
CA LEU A 36 -36.15 -43.42 0.05
C LEU A 36 -35.21 -42.57 -0.81
N THR A 37 -35.08 -42.89 -2.10
CA THR A 37 -34.25 -42.14 -3.04
C THR A 37 -34.77 -40.71 -3.20
N LEU A 38 -36.09 -40.51 -3.29
CA LEU A 38 -36.69 -39.18 -3.35
C LEU A 38 -36.44 -38.39 -2.05
N CYS A 39 -36.62 -39.03 -0.88
CA CYS A 39 -36.32 -38.42 0.41
C CYS A 39 -34.85 -38.01 0.53
N PHE A 40 -33.91 -38.85 0.07
CA PHE A 40 -32.49 -38.52 0.06
C PHE A 40 -32.16 -37.38 -0.91
N ASN A 41 -32.78 -37.33 -2.09
CA ASN A 41 -32.62 -36.21 -3.02
C ASN A 41 -33.12 -34.90 -2.42
N VAL A 42 -34.31 -34.90 -1.81
CA VAL A 42 -34.85 -33.71 -1.12
C VAL A 42 -33.93 -33.28 0.02
N ARG A 43 -33.44 -34.22 0.83
CA ARG A 43 -32.49 -33.93 1.91
C ARG A 43 -31.16 -33.39 1.40
N TYR A 44 -30.66 -33.91 0.28
CA TYR A 44 -29.45 -33.44 -0.38
C TYR A 44 -29.62 -32.00 -0.88
N ILE A 45 -30.68 -31.71 -1.64
CA ILE A 45 -30.97 -30.36 -2.14
C ILE A 45 -31.14 -29.39 -0.97
N TYR A 46 -31.87 -29.77 0.07
CA TYR A 46 -32.06 -28.94 1.27
C TYR A 46 -30.75 -28.62 1.99
N THR A 47 -29.78 -29.54 1.96
CA THR A 47 -28.45 -29.32 2.54
C THR A 47 -27.60 -28.44 1.62
N MET A 48 -27.61 -28.74 0.32
CA MET A 48 -26.81 -28.07 -0.70
C MET A 48 -27.25 -26.63 -0.94
N GLN A 49 -28.54 -26.30 -0.81
CA GLN A 49 -29.08 -24.96 -1.07
C GLN A 49 -28.36 -23.87 -0.27
N ARG A 50 -27.89 -24.17 0.95
CA ARG A 50 -27.18 -23.19 1.79
C ARG A 50 -25.84 -22.83 1.22
N SER A 51 -25.10 -23.81 0.71
CA SER A 51 -23.80 -23.61 0.09
C SER A 51 -23.96 -23.01 -1.31
N ALA A 52 -24.89 -23.52 -2.11
CA ALA A 52 -25.16 -23.07 -3.47
C ALA A 52 -25.91 -21.73 -3.57
N ALA A 53 -26.11 -21.01 -2.46
CA ALA A 53 -26.74 -19.69 -2.44
C ALA A 53 -25.82 -18.57 -2.97
N ASN A 54 -24.53 -18.86 -3.17
CA ASN A 54 -23.53 -17.96 -3.72
C ASN A 54 -22.51 -18.71 -4.57
N ASP A 55 -21.80 -17.98 -5.44
CA ASP A 55 -20.80 -18.53 -6.37
C ASP A 55 -19.59 -19.17 -5.68
N TYR A 56 -19.34 -18.80 -4.41
CA TYR A 56 -18.24 -19.37 -3.62
C TYR A 56 -18.57 -20.76 -3.07
N TYR A 57 -19.82 -21.23 -3.18
CA TYR A 57 -20.30 -22.45 -2.54
C TYR A 57 -20.06 -22.48 -1.02
N TRP A 58 -20.01 -21.31 -0.40
CA TRP A 58 -19.73 -21.14 1.03
C TRP A 58 -21.03 -20.86 1.77
N ALA A 59 -21.49 -21.84 2.55
CA ALA A 59 -22.72 -21.71 3.31
C ALA A 59 -22.77 -20.45 4.19
N GLY A 60 -23.79 -19.62 3.97
CA GLY A 60 -24.01 -18.38 4.73
C GLY A 60 -23.13 -17.19 4.31
N PHE A 61 -22.30 -17.32 3.28
CA PHE A 61 -21.53 -16.19 2.76
C PHE A 61 -22.47 -15.11 2.21
N ASN A 62 -22.29 -13.88 2.70
CA ASN A 62 -23.03 -12.71 2.30
C ASN A 62 -22.09 -11.51 2.16
N SER A 63 -22.49 -10.52 1.35
CA SER A 63 -21.73 -9.30 1.12
C SER A 63 -21.82 -8.31 2.28
N THR A 64 -22.84 -8.42 3.13
CA THR A 64 -23.13 -7.46 4.22
C THR A 64 -22.33 -7.72 5.49
N GLY A 65 -21.69 -8.89 5.65
CA GLY A 65 -20.97 -9.26 6.87
C GLY A 65 -19.85 -10.28 6.67
N VAL A 66 -20.10 -11.43 6.00
CA VAL A 66 -19.05 -12.46 5.85
C VAL A 66 -17.92 -11.98 4.95
N GLN A 67 -18.25 -11.31 3.85
CA GLN A 67 -17.25 -10.77 2.93
C GLN A 67 -16.33 -9.75 3.62
N THR A 68 -16.91 -8.84 4.41
CA THR A 68 -16.15 -7.82 5.14
C THR A 68 -15.37 -8.40 6.31
N PHE A 69 -15.91 -9.41 7.01
CA PHE A 69 -15.18 -10.14 8.05
C PHE A 69 -13.90 -10.79 7.49
N VAL A 70 -14.01 -11.49 6.37
CA VAL A 70 -12.84 -12.14 5.74
C VAL A 70 -11.81 -11.10 5.33
N ALA A 71 -12.25 -9.96 4.78
CA ALA A 71 -11.36 -8.85 4.43
C ALA A 71 -10.66 -8.25 5.66
N ASP A 72 -11.38 -8.01 6.76
CA ASP A 72 -10.83 -7.46 8.00
C ASP A 72 -9.83 -8.41 8.66
N VAL A 73 -10.12 -9.72 8.67
CA VAL A 73 -9.19 -10.76 9.12
C VAL A 73 -7.91 -10.72 8.30
N TYR A 74 -8.03 -10.63 6.97
CA TYR A 74 -6.86 -10.55 6.09
C TYR A 74 -6.05 -9.29 6.37
N ASN A 75 -6.69 -8.12 6.38
CA ASN A 75 -6.04 -6.82 6.59
C ASN A 75 -5.36 -6.71 7.97
N SER A 76 -5.96 -7.30 9.02
CA SER A 76 -5.39 -7.28 10.37
C SER A 76 -4.13 -8.14 10.52
N LYS A 77 -3.97 -9.17 9.68
CA LYS A 77 -2.85 -10.13 9.77
C LYS A 77 -1.81 -9.95 8.66
N LEU A 78 -2.16 -9.39 7.51
CA LEU A 78 -1.29 -9.26 6.34
C LEU A 78 0.07 -8.60 6.65
N HIS A 79 0.05 -7.53 7.45
CA HIS A 79 1.27 -6.78 7.81
C HIS A 79 1.98 -7.32 9.06
N LEU A 80 1.36 -8.22 9.81
CA LEU A 80 1.90 -8.77 11.06
C LEU A 80 2.49 -10.17 10.88
N THR A 81 1.96 -10.96 9.95
CA THR A 81 2.30 -12.37 9.81
C THR A 81 3.36 -12.57 8.74
N LYS A 82 4.42 -13.32 9.06
CA LYS A 82 5.33 -13.83 8.03
C LYS A 82 4.64 -14.94 7.24
N GLN A 83 4.96 -15.02 5.95
CA GLN A 83 4.42 -15.95 4.95
C GLN A 83 4.01 -17.32 5.53
N GLY A 84 2.76 -17.71 5.33
CA GLY A 84 2.22 -19.00 5.79
C GLY A 84 0.69 -19.05 5.74
N PRO A 85 0.09 -20.23 5.91
CA PRO A 85 -1.37 -20.35 5.96
C PRO A 85 -1.91 -19.69 7.23
N LEU A 86 -2.87 -18.78 7.07
CA LEU A 86 -3.65 -18.26 8.18
C LEU A 86 -4.79 -19.23 8.48
N LEU A 87 -4.76 -19.86 9.65
CA LEU A 87 -5.83 -20.76 10.08
C LEU A 87 -7.00 -19.97 10.67
N PHE A 88 -8.22 -20.28 10.25
CA PHE A 88 -9.44 -19.75 10.87
C PHE A 88 -9.67 -20.41 12.24
N ASN A 89 -9.01 -19.86 13.27
CA ASN A 89 -9.18 -20.25 14.67
C ASN A 89 -9.63 -19.06 15.52
N SER A 90 -9.63 -19.19 16.86
CA SER A 90 -10.04 -18.11 17.75
C SER A 90 -9.18 -16.85 17.69
N SER A 91 -7.92 -16.93 17.25
CA SER A 91 -7.00 -15.77 17.20
C SER A 91 -7.19 -14.87 15.97
N VAL A 92 -8.08 -15.26 15.06
CA VAL A 92 -8.54 -14.43 13.94
C VAL A 92 -9.93 -13.83 14.18
N ALA A 93 -10.48 -13.94 15.40
CA ALA A 93 -11.69 -13.22 15.74
C ALA A 93 -11.46 -11.70 15.64
N MET A 94 -12.51 -10.97 15.26
CA MET A 94 -12.46 -9.52 15.15
C MET A 94 -13.40 -8.92 16.21
N PRO A 95 -12.98 -7.93 17.00
CA PRO A 95 -13.83 -7.25 17.99
C PRO A 95 -14.78 -6.25 17.29
N LYS A 96 -15.58 -6.76 16.35
CA LYS A 96 -16.48 -6.04 15.45
C LYS A 96 -17.68 -6.90 15.13
N SER A 97 -18.88 -6.30 15.13
CA SER A 97 -20.10 -7.02 14.76
C SER A 97 -20.28 -7.05 13.24
N TYR A 98 -20.51 -8.26 12.70
CA TYR A 98 -20.84 -8.48 11.28
C TYR A 98 -22.30 -8.89 11.05
N ALA A 99 -23.14 -8.74 12.08
CA ALA A 99 -24.57 -9.08 12.00
C ALA A 99 -25.44 -7.93 11.50
N SER A 100 -24.86 -6.74 11.28
CA SER A 100 -25.55 -5.55 10.80
C SER A 100 -26.03 -5.69 9.35
N SER A 101 -27.02 -4.87 8.95
CA SER A 101 -27.53 -4.81 7.56
C SER A 101 -26.47 -4.36 6.55
N SER A 102 -25.44 -3.66 7.03
CA SER A 102 -24.24 -3.30 6.27
C SER A 102 -23.05 -3.25 7.22
N THR A 103 -21.88 -3.60 6.68
CA THR A 103 -20.59 -3.43 7.35
C THR A 103 -19.58 -2.92 6.34
N PHE A 104 -18.48 -2.34 6.85
CA PHE A 104 -17.40 -1.79 6.05
C PHE A 104 -16.10 -2.52 6.36
N ILE A 105 -15.18 -2.50 5.41
CA ILE A 105 -13.84 -3.09 5.60
C ILE A 105 -12.95 -2.06 6.28
N ASP A 106 -12.28 -2.46 7.36
CA ASP A 106 -11.27 -1.67 8.05
C ASP A 106 -9.96 -1.78 7.26
N MET A 107 -9.65 -0.71 6.52
CA MET A 107 -8.44 -0.61 5.71
C MET A 107 -7.36 0.17 6.46
N ASN A 108 -6.11 -0.24 6.31
CA ASN A 108 -4.98 0.52 6.83
C ASN A 108 -4.58 1.61 5.82
N PRO A 109 -4.80 2.92 6.09
CA PRO A 109 -4.47 3.98 5.13
C PRO A 109 -2.97 4.11 4.85
N THR A 110 -2.12 3.51 5.68
CA THR A 110 -0.66 3.52 5.53
C THR A 110 -0.12 2.32 4.72
N SER A 111 -0.94 1.30 4.44
CA SER A 111 -0.49 0.06 3.78
C SER A 111 0.09 0.34 2.38
N ALA A 112 -0.57 1.20 1.60
CA ALA A 112 -0.09 1.61 0.28
C ALA A 112 1.32 2.19 0.35
N ARG A 113 1.56 3.06 1.34
CA ARG A 113 2.87 3.69 1.57
C ARG A 113 3.90 2.70 2.07
N ALA A 114 3.53 1.84 3.01
CA ALA A 114 4.41 0.78 3.51
C ALA A 114 4.88 -0.14 2.37
N THR A 115 3.98 -0.48 1.46
CA THR A 115 4.29 -1.31 0.29
C THR A 115 5.18 -0.56 -0.71
N VAL A 116 4.81 0.66 -1.12
CA VAL A 116 5.56 1.41 -2.16
C VAL A 116 6.94 1.89 -1.70
N TYR A 117 7.08 2.24 -0.42
CA TYR A 117 8.38 2.68 0.15
C TYR A 117 9.22 1.53 0.72
N SER A 118 8.72 0.30 0.64
CA SER A 118 9.55 -0.89 0.83
C SER A 118 10.50 -1.07 -0.36
N SER A 119 11.51 -1.92 -0.20
CA SER A 119 12.40 -2.26 -1.32
C SER A 119 11.65 -3.13 -2.32
N LEU A 120 11.42 -2.63 -3.52
CA LEU A 120 10.79 -3.40 -4.60
C LEU A 120 11.82 -4.31 -5.28
N PRO A 121 11.44 -5.54 -5.66
CA PRO A 121 12.24 -6.36 -6.58
C PRO A 121 12.46 -5.62 -7.90
N PHE A 122 13.65 -5.75 -8.48
CA PHE A 122 14.00 -5.03 -9.71
C PHE A 122 13.07 -5.39 -10.88
N GLU A 123 12.64 -6.64 -10.99
CA GLU A 123 11.71 -7.10 -12.01
C GLU A 123 10.38 -6.32 -11.96
N LYS A 124 9.89 -6.05 -10.74
CA LYS A 124 8.68 -5.25 -10.52
C LYS A 124 8.93 -3.77 -10.79
N ALA A 125 10.08 -3.24 -10.36
CA ALA A 125 10.45 -1.85 -10.63
C ALA A 125 10.54 -1.55 -12.13
N VAL A 126 11.25 -2.40 -12.89
CA VAL A 126 11.37 -2.30 -14.35
C VAL A 126 9.99 -2.37 -15.01
N ALA A 127 9.15 -3.32 -14.60
CA ALA A 127 7.78 -3.44 -15.13
C ALA A 127 6.94 -2.19 -14.85
N LEU A 128 7.02 -1.62 -13.64
CA LEU A 128 6.30 -0.42 -13.23
C LEU A 128 6.70 0.82 -14.04
N ILE A 129 8.00 1.00 -14.27
CA ILE A 129 8.51 2.11 -15.09
C ILE A 129 8.00 1.96 -16.52
N ARG A 130 8.09 0.75 -17.10
CA ARG A 130 7.63 0.47 -18.48
C ARG A 130 6.12 0.58 -18.66
N SER A 131 5.33 0.37 -17.61
CA SER A 131 3.88 0.56 -17.65
C SER A 131 3.43 2.01 -17.55
N SER A 132 4.37 2.96 -17.41
CA SER A 132 4.10 4.37 -17.22
C SER A 132 4.76 5.21 -18.32
N PRO A 133 4.09 6.26 -18.84
CA PRO A 133 4.75 7.24 -19.69
C PRO A 133 5.94 7.88 -18.96
N LEU A 134 6.98 8.26 -19.71
CA LEU A 134 8.19 8.88 -19.14
C LEU A 134 7.87 10.13 -18.31
N ASP A 135 6.92 10.96 -18.76
CA ASP A 135 6.45 12.13 -18.01
C ASP A 135 5.96 11.78 -16.60
N THR A 136 5.18 10.69 -16.48
CA THR A 136 4.66 10.20 -15.19
C THR A 136 5.78 9.67 -14.30
N ALA A 137 6.75 8.96 -14.89
CA ALA A 137 7.90 8.45 -14.15
C ALA A 137 8.81 9.59 -13.64
N LEU A 138 9.01 10.63 -14.46
CA LEU A 138 9.76 11.83 -14.07
C LEU A 138 9.02 12.66 -13.00
N ALA A 139 7.69 12.59 -12.97
CA ALA A 139 6.87 13.29 -11.97
C ALA A 139 6.96 12.68 -10.56
N VAL A 140 7.53 11.48 -10.41
CA VAL A 140 7.92 10.94 -9.10
C VAL A 140 9.04 11.84 -8.55
N PRO A 141 8.85 12.52 -7.40
CA PRO A 141 9.84 13.45 -6.86
C PRO A 141 11.10 12.74 -6.34
N THR A 142 11.98 12.37 -7.27
CA THR A 142 13.23 11.70 -6.98
C THR A 142 14.37 12.71 -7.02
N PRO A 143 15.13 12.87 -5.93
CA PRO A 143 16.32 13.71 -5.93
C PRO A 143 17.51 12.91 -6.48
N TYR A 144 17.55 12.70 -7.80
CA TYR A 144 18.60 11.88 -8.45
C TYR A 144 20.01 12.33 -8.02
N CYS A 145 20.87 11.35 -7.82
CA CYS A 145 22.27 11.54 -7.47
C CYS A 145 23.15 11.53 -8.72
N TRP A 146 22.80 10.70 -9.72
CA TRP A 146 23.54 10.57 -10.97
C TRP A 146 22.62 10.40 -12.17
N LEU A 147 23.13 10.79 -13.34
CA LEU A 147 22.47 10.50 -14.61
C LEU A 147 22.73 9.05 -15.02
N ASP A 148 23.97 8.56 -14.91
CA ASP A 148 24.43 7.29 -15.48
C ASP A 148 24.90 6.29 -14.40
N PHE A 149 24.84 4.99 -14.70
CA PHE A 149 25.32 3.94 -13.77
C PHE A 149 26.83 4.04 -13.48
N GLY A 150 27.61 4.61 -14.41
CA GLY A 150 29.03 4.87 -14.22
C GLY A 150 29.32 6.02 -13.26
N ARG A 151 28.29 6.75 -12.79
CA ARG A 151 28.38 7.92 -11.92
C ARG A 151 29.27 9.03 -12.48
N LYS A 152 29.45 9.09 -13.81
CA LYS A 152 30.24 10.13 -14.48
C LYS A 152 29.57 11.51 -14.37
N PHE A 153 28.25 11.53 -14.31
CA PHE A 153 27.46 12.76 -14.28
C PHE A 153 26.67 12.85 -12.97
N GLY A 154 27.20 13.59 -12.01
CA GLY A 154 26.47 13.92 -10.78
C GLY A 154 25.30 14.88 -11.04
N MET A 155 24.22 14.76 -10.27
CA MET A 155 22.98 15.55 -10.45
C MET A 155 22.46 16.19 -9.16
N ALA A 156 23.12 15.99 -8.01
CA ALA A 156 22.64 16.57 -6.76
C ALA A 156 22.72 18.11 -6.77
N ILE A 157 21.68 18.75 -6.24
CA ILE A 157 21.51 20.22 -6.20
C ILE A 157 22.66 20.93 -5.45
N THR A 158 23.27 20.26 -4.47
CA THR A 158 24.39 20.81 -3.68
C THR A 158 25.56 19.83 -3.60
N ALA A 159 26.79 20.36 -3.47
CA ALA A 159 28.00 19.54 -3.33
C ALA A 159 27.93 18.61 -2.12
N ARG A 160 27.50 19.13 -0.97
CA ARG A 160 27.29 18.32 0.25
C ARG A 160 26.30 17.19 0.04
N ARG A 161 25.25 17.40 -0.76
CA ARG A 161 24.32 16.31 -1.08
C ARG A 161 24.97 15.28 -2.01
N GLN A 162 25.78 15.71 -2.99
CA GLN A 162 26.53 14.77 -3.83
C GLN A 162 27.46 13.88 -3.00
N GLU A 163 28.15 14.43 -2.01
CA GLU A 163 28.99 13.66 -1.08
C GLU A 163 28.18 12.60 -0.31
N ARG A 164 26.98 12.95 0.16
CA ARG A 164 26.06 11.97 0.80
C ARG A 164 25.57 10.91 -0.17
N CYS A 165 25.32 11.27 -1.43
CA CYS A 165 24.97 10.32 -2.48
C CYS A 165 26.08 9.27 -2.63
N GLU A 166 27.34 9.70 -2.79
CA GLU A 166 28.48 8.79 -2.89
C GLU A 166 28.61 7.87 -1.66
N ALA A 167 28.32 8.39 -0.47
CA ALA A 167 28.47 7.65 0.78
C ALA A 167 27.35 6.61 1.02
N SER A 168 26.13 6.84 0.52
CA SER A 168 24.96 6.07 1.00
C SER A 168 23.93 5.65 -0.06
N GLU A 169 24.02 6.14 -1.30
CA GLU A 169 22.98 5.92 -2.32
C GLU A 169 23.50 5.18 -3.56
N ALA A 170 24.79 4.87 -3.62
CA ALA A 170 25.41 4.25 -4.80
C ALA A 170 24.77 2.90 -5.19
N THR A 171 24.21 2.16 -4.24
CA THR A 171 23.58 0.85 -4.51
C THR A 171 22.07 0.93 -4.78
N ASN A 172 21.46 2.13 -4.64
CA ASN A 172 20.03 2.33 -4.83
C ASN A 172 19.72 2.78 -6.26
N ALA A 173 19.16 1.87 -7.07
CA ALA A 173 18.88 2.09 -8.48
C ALA A 173 17.99 3.32 -8.74
N VAL A 174 17.08 3.65 -7.82
CA VAL A 174 16.22 4.85 -7.90
C VAL A 174 17.02 6.15 -8.05
N MET A 175 18.24 6.20 -7.53
CA MET A 175 19.06 7.43 -7.50
C MET A 175 19.78 7.70 -8.83
N TYR A 176 19.59 6.83 -9.82
CA TYR A 176 20.17 6.92 -11.16
C TYR A 176 19.07 7.21 -12.17
N MET A 177 19.11 8.39 -12.79
CA MET A 177 18.10 8.81 -13.76
C MET A 177 18.11 7.92 -15.02
N ASP A 178 19.24 7.29 -15.35
CA ASP A 178 19.37 6.31 -16.44
C ASP A 178 18.36 5.17 -16.33
N THR A 179 17.94 4.81 -15.13
CA THR A 179 16.93 3.75 -14.95
C THR A 179 15.65 4.06 -15.71
N LEU A 180 15.27 5.34 -15.80
CA LEU A 180 14.12 5.80 -16.59
C LEU A 180 14.42 5.76 -18.08
N PHE A 181 15.53 6.36 -18.51
CA PHE A 181 15.88 6.44 -19.92
C PHE A 181 16.07 5.07 -20.57
N ARG A 182 16.65 4.10 -19.84
CA ARG A 182 16.82 2.73 -20.31
C ARG A 182 15.49 1.97 -20.45
N GLN A 183 14.42 2.43 -19.79
CA GLN A 183 13.06 1.89 -19.94
C GLN A 183 12.26 2.61 -21.02
N SER A 184 12.77 3.72 -21.57
CA SER A 184 12.13 4.48 -22.63
C SER A 184 12.84 4.30 -23.97
N LEU A 185 12.08 4.36 -25.05
CA LEU A 185 12.66 4.48 -26.39
C LEU A 185 13.06 5.94 -26.63
N TYR A 186 14.06 6.19 -27.47
CA TYR A 186 14.46 7.57 -27.79
C TYR A 186 13.30 8.42 -28.33
N SER A 187 12.42 7.83 -29.14
CA SER A 187 11.21 8.49 -29.64
C SER A 187 10.28 8.96 -28.51
N GLU A 188 10.17 8.21 -27.42
CA GLU A 188 9.36 8.58 -26.25
C GLU A 188 10.03 9.70 -25.45
N VAL A 189 11.36 9.71 -25.37
CA VAL A 189 12.12 10.82 -24.78
C VAL A 189 11.88 12.12 -25.56
N MET A 190 11.89 12.05 -26.89
CA MET A 190 11.63 13.20 -27.78
C MET A 190 10.18 13.71 -27.69
N GLN A 191 9.22 12.82 -27.40
CA GLN A 191 7.79 13.17 -27.28
C GLN A 191 7.38 13.54 -25.85
N CYS A 192 8.27 13.38 -24.87
CA CYS A 192 8.04 13.75 -23.48
C CYS A 192 7.72 15.25 -23.37
N ASN A 193 6.68 15.59 -22.60
CA ASN A 193 6.28 17.00 -22.41
C ASN A 193 7.42 17.84 -21.79
N SER A 194 8.30 17.18 -21.03
CA SER A 194 9.47 17.81 -20.39
C SER A 194 10.71 17.85 -21.29
N PHE A 195 10.62 17.45 -22.56
CA PHE A 195 11.77 17.36 -23.47
C PHE A 195 12.51 18.69 -23.62
N ARG A 196 11.80 19.81 -23.73
CA ARG A 196 12.43 21.15 -23.83
C ARG A 196 13.38 21.40 -22.65
N ASP A 197 12.91 21.13 -21.45
CA ASP A 197 13.67 21.38 -20.23
C ASP A 197 14.80 20.33 -20.07
N MET A 198 14.58 19.07 -20.46
CA MET A 198 15.62 18.04 -20.52
C MET A 198 16.74 18.42 -21.51
N ASN A 199 16.38 18.87 -22.71
CA ASN A 199 17.36 19.25 -23.72
C ASN A 199 18.17 20.47 -23.29
N ALA A 200 17.52 21.46 -22.65
CA ALA A 200 18.21 22.65 -22.15
C ALA A 200 19.16 22.37 -20.97
N THR A 201 18.78 21.45 -20.08
CA THR A 201 19.46 21.31 -18.76
C THR A 201 20.27 20.02 -18.60
N ILE A 202 20.02 19.01 -19.41
CA ILE A 202 20.72 17.71 -19.43
C ILE A 202 21.44 17.53 -20.77
N PHE A 203 20.73 17.36 -21.87
CA PHE A 203 21.33 16.90 -23.13
C PHE A 203 22.26 17.94 -23.77
N GLY A 204 21.85 19.22 -23.82
CA GLY A 204 22.70 20.33 -24.26
C GLY A 204 24.01 20.38 -23.47
N PRO A 205 23.95 20.43 -22.14
CA PRO A 205 25.13 20.39 -21.27
C PRO A 205 26.05 19.18 -21.45
N LEU A 206 25.51 17.98 -21.70
CA LEU A 206 26.34 16.78 -21.94
C LEU A 206 27.25 16.90 -23.19
N ARG A 207 26.84 17.69 -24.19
CA ARG A 207 27.64 17.91 -25.42
C ARG A 207 28.96 18.65 -25.15
N ALA A 208 29.17 19.19 -23.95
CA ALA A 208 30.42 19.84 -23.56
C ALA A 208 31.56 18.85 -23.25
N SER A 209 31.30 17.54 -23.23
CA SER A 209 32.31 16.51 -22.90
C SER A 209 32.21 15.30 -23.82
N ALA A 210 33.35 14.65 -24.10
CA ALA A 210 33.38 13.41 -24.88
C ALA A 210 32.50 12.31 -24.26
N ALA A 211 32.59 12.11 -22.95
CA ALA A 211 31.77 11.14 -22.22
C ALA A 211 30.26 11.42 -22.35
N GLY A 212 29.86 12.70 -22.38
CA GLY A 212 28.47 13.08 -22.53
C GLY A 212 27.94 12.87 -23.96
N ILE A 213 28.79 13.12 -24.96
CA ILE A 213 28.49 12.78 -26.36
C ILE A 213 28.30 11.26 -26.51
N ASP A 214 29.17 10.45 -25.90
CA ASP A 214 29.05 8.98 -25.92
C ASP A 214 27.75 8.52 -25.27
N TRP A 215 27.37 9.09 -24.12
CA TRP A 215 26.13 8.74 -23.43
C TRP A 215 24.89 9.11 -24.27
N LEU A 216 24.89 10.26 -24.94
CA LEU A 216 23.82 10.66 -25.86
C LEU A 216 23.70 9.72 -27.06
N ALA A 217 24.83 9.29 -27.65
CA ALA A 217 24.81 8.34 -28.75
C ALA A 217 24.24 6.97 -28.33
N VAL A 218 24.53 6.53 -27.10
CA VAL A 218 23.90 5.34 -26.52
C VAL A 218 22.39 5.55 -26.36
N LEU A 219 21.96 6.68 -25.81
CA LEU A 219 20.53 6.99 -25.65
C LEU A 219 19.78 6.99 -26.98
N GLU A 220 20.36 7.59 -28.02
CA GLU A 220 19.77 7.70 -29.37
C GLU A 220 19.62 6.35 -30.07
N SER A 221 20.57 5.44 -29.85
CA SER A 221 20.59 4.10 -30.45
C SER A 221 20.01 3.01 -29.54
N TRP A 222 19.57 3.36 -28.32
CA TRP A 222 19.12 2.42 -27.31
C TRP A 222 17.86 1.67 -27.74
N SER A 223 17.84 0.38 -27.45
CA SER A 223 16.65 -0.46 -27.56
C SER A 223 16.39 -1.14 -26.22
N ARG A 224 15.10 -1.26 -25.87
CA ARG A 224 14.71 -1.87 -24.59
C ARG A 224 15.16 -3.32 -24.53
N LEU A 225 15.94 -3.64 -23.51
CA LEU A 225 16.29 -5.02 -23.21
C LEU A 225 15.08 -5.80 -22.67
N PRO A 226 15.06 -7.13 -22.80
CA PRO A 226 14.20 -7.99 -21.99
C PRO A 226 14.34 -7.66 -20.50
N VAL A 227 13.26 -7.82 -19.72
CA VAL A 227 13.26 -7.43 -18.30
C VAL A 227 14.38 -8.14 -17.53
N ALA A 228 14.61 -9.44 -17.78
CA ALA A 228 15.66 -10.21 -17.13
C ALA A 228 17.07 -9.64 -17.41
N ASP A 229 17.34 -9.25 -18.65
CA ASP A 229 18.65 -8.72 -19.07
C ASP A 229 18.89 -7.32 -18.51
N GLU A 230 17.84 -6.48 -18.45
CA GLU A 230 17.94 -5.16 -17.82
C GLU A 230 18.21 -5.28 -16.31
N VAL A 231 17.53 -6.22 -15.64
CA VAL A 231 17.80 -6.52 -14.23
C VAL A 231 19.22 -7.05 -14.03
N ALA A 232 19.73 -7.88 -14.95
CA ALA A 232 21.11 -8.34 -14.91
C ALA A 232 22.10 -7.19 -15.08
N ALA A 233 21.82 -6.25 -15.98
CA ALA A 233 22.64 -5.04 -16.18
C ALA A 233 22.67 -4.16 -14.92
N TRP A 234 21.53 -3.98 -14.24
CA TRP A 234 21.46 -3.23 -12.98
C TRP A 234 22.31 -3.89 -11.89
N LYS A 235 22.22 -5.22 -11.75
CA LYS A 235 23.03 -5.98 -10.79
C LYS A 235 24.53 -5.93 -11.13
N GLN A 236 24.88 -6.03 -12.41
CA GLN A 236 26.26 -5.92 -12.89
C GLN A 236 26.86 -4.54 -12.63
N ALA A 237 26.03 -3.48 -12.66
CA ALA A 237 26.42 -2.13 -12.28
C ALA A 237 26.56 -1.92 -10.75
N GLY A 238 26.34 -2.97 -9.94
CA GLY A 238 26.47 -2.91 -8.48
C GLY A 238 25.22 -2.39 -7.75
N LEU A 239 24.09 -2.29 -8.44
CA LEU A 239 22.82 -1.88 -7.82
C LEU A 239 22.21 -3.07 -7.07
N THR A 240 21.75 -2.84 -5.85
CA THR A 240 21.22 -3.91 -4.97
C THR A 240 19.81 -3.64 -4.46
N MET A 241 19.28 -2.42 -4.61
CA MET A 241 17.96 -2.06 -4.10
C MET A 241 17.25 -1.03 -4.97
N TRP A 242 15.92 -1.07 -4.94
CA TRP A 242 15.05 -0.04 -5.49
C TRP A 242 14.17 0.47 -4.35
N LYS A 243 14.52 1.64 -3.79
CA LYS A 243 13.77 2.25 -2.69
C LYS A 243 13.54 3.73 -2.96
N LEU A 244 12.27 4.09 -3.09
CA LEU A 244 11.83 5.47 -3.29
C LEU A 244 11.96 6.28 -1.99
N GLN A 245 12.22 7.58 -2.12
CA GLN A 245 12.03 8.51 -1.00
C GLN A 245 10.53 8.78 -0.82
N PRO A 246 10.05 8.94 0.44
CA PRO A 246 8.69 9.38 0.69
C PRO A 246 8.38 10.73 0.05
N TYR A 247 7.17 10.88 -0.49
CA TYR A 247 6.66 12.15 -1.00
C TYR A 247 5.14 12.16 -0.93
N ASN A 248 4.53 13.32 -0.76
CA ASN A 248 3.08 13.43 -0.57
C ASN A 248 2.37 14.32 -1.60
N SER A 249 2.95 14.52 -2.79
CA SER A 249 2.26 15.18 -3.91
C SER A 249 1.00 14.43 -4.38
N ASN A 250 0.99 13.11 -4.20
CA ASN A 250 -0.12 12.24 -4.55
C ASN A 250 -0.48 11.35 -3.37
N GLN A 251 -1.75 11.01 -3.23
CA GLN A 251 -2.16 9.84 -2.45
C GLN A 251 -1.71 8.60 -3.21
N ILE A 252 -0.92 7.75 -2.55
CA ILE A 252 -0.54 6.44 -3.09
C ILE A 252 -1.75 5.52 -2.96
N GLY A 253 -2.20 4.97 -4.09
CA GLY A 253 -3.26 3.98 -4.12
C GLY A 253 -2.76 2.56 -3.91
N LEU A 254 -3.69 1.68 -3.55
CA LEU A 254 -3.46 0.25 -3.37
C LEU A 254 -4.78 -0.48 -3.56
N ASP A 255 -4.81 -1.45 -4.48
CA ASP A 255 -5.88 -2.42 -4.59
C ASP A 255 -5.33 -3.79 -4.20
N GLU A 256 -5.97 -4.43 -3.22
CA GLU A 256 -5.66 -5.80 -2.81
C GLU A 256 -6.91 -6.66 -2.94
N ALA A 257 -6.71 -7.89 -3.40
CA ALA A 257 -7.77 -8.86 -3.53
C ALA A 257 -7.26 -10.24 -3.09
N ILE A 258 -8.17 -11.05 -2.55
CA ILE A 258 -7.92 -12.44 -2.22
C ILE A 258 -8.77 -13.34 -3.12
N ALA A 259 -8.22 -14.51 -3.44
CA ALA A 259 -8.95 -15.54 -4.16
C ALA A 259 -9.58 -16.52 -3.17
N ILE A 260 -10.88 -16.76 -3.32
CA ILE A 260 -11.62 -17.82 -2.65
C ILE A 260 -11.75 -18.98 -3.63
N THR A 261 -11.07 -20.09 -3.33
CA THR A 261 -11.20 -21.34 -4.09
C THR A 261 -12.22 -22.24 -3.42
N ASN A 262 -13.27 -22.61 -4.14
CA ASN A 262 -14.33 -23.47 -3.63
C ASN A 262 -13.97 -24.96 -3.74
N ALA A 263 -14.83 -25.83 -3.20
CA ALA A 263 -14.61 -27.28 -3.19
C ALA A 263 -14.53 -27.93 -4.59
N MET A 264 -14.97 -27.24 -5.65
CA MET A 264 -14.87 -27.71 -7.03
C MET A 264 -13.59 -27.22 -7.74
N GLY A 265 -12.74 -26.46 -7.05
CA GLY A 265 -11.52 -25.87 -7.61
C GLY A 265 -11.75 -24.57 -8.38
N LEU A 266 -12.97 -24.02 -8.39
CA LEU A 266 -13.23 -22.71 -9.00
C LEU A 266 -12.75 -21.60 -8.06
N SER A 267 -12.06 -20.61 -8.61
CA SER A 267 -11.49 -19.50 -7.83
C SER A 267 -12.13 -18.17 -8.22
N TYR A 268 -12.58 -17.43 -7.22
CA TYR A 268 -13.23 -16.13 -7.37
C TYR A 268 -12.50 -15.08 -6.53
N SER A 269 -12.33 -13.88 -7.08
CA SER A 269 -11.58 -12.81 -6.41
C SER A 269 -12.51 -11.85 -5.67
N ILE A 270 -12.18 -11.53 -4.43
CA ILE A 270 -12.83 -10.47 -3.65
C ILE A 270 -11.82 -9.38 -3.30
N LYS A 271 -12.22 -8.12 -3.48
CA LYS A 271 -11.39 -6.98 -3.09
C LYS A 271 -11.44 -6.81 -1.57
N VAL A 272 -10.26 -6.72 -0.94
CA VAL A 272 -10.09 -6.58 0.52
C VAL A 272 -9.50 -5.22 0.92
N THR A 273 -8.83 -4.53 0.00
CA THR A 273 -8.37 -3.15 0.21
C THR A 273 -8.57 -2.37 -1.08
N SER A 274 -9.04 -1.12 -0.97
CA SER A 274 -9.08 -0.16 -2.07
C SER A 274 -8.77 1.24 -1.55
N ILE A 275 -7.55 1.69 -1.82
CA ILE A 275 -7.09 3.04 -1.54
C ILE A 275 -6.97 3.75 -2.89
N PRO A 276 -7.74 4.83 -3.14
CA PRO A 276 -7.69 5.52 -4.41
C PRO A 276 -6.41 6.35 -4.57
N THR A 277 -5.92 6.45 -5.81
CA THR A 277 -4.85 7.38 -6.19
C THR A 277 -5.46 8.70 -6.63
N PHE A 278 -4.96 9.81 -6.11
CA PHE A 278 -5.32 11.15 -6.58
C PHE A 278 -4.21 12.17 -6.27
N ALA A 279 -4.16 13.25 -7.05
CA ALA A 279 -3.24 14.35 -6.81
C ALA A 279 -3.72 15.19 -5.60
N ARG A 280 -2.81 15.50 -4.68
CA ARG A 280 -3.13 16.25 -3.45
C ARG A 280 -3.06 17.78 -3.64
N GLY A 281 -2.74 18.23 -4.86
CA GLY A 281 -2.58 19.65 -5.19
C GLY A 281 -1.35 20.29 -4.54
N THR A 282 -1.09 21.56 -4.87
CA THR A 282 0.08 22.30 -4.37
C THR A 282 0.09 22.45 -2.85
N SER A 283 -1.06 22.65 -2.21
CA SER A 283 -1.17 22.74 -0.75
C SER A 283 -0.93 21.39 -0.07
N GLY A 284 -1.30 20.27 -0.71
CA GLY A 284 -1.04 18.94 -0.17
C GLY A 284 0.42 18.51 -0.28
N TRP A 285 1.19 19.01 -1.24
CA TRP A 285 2.58 18.61 -1.45
C TRP A 285 3.57 19.28 -0.48
N THR A 286 3.43 18.99 0.81
CA THR A 286 4.29 19.58 1.86
C THR A 286 5.72 19.09 1.75
N THR A 287 5.95 17.83 1.37
CA THR A 287 7.31 17.27 1.24
C THR A 287 8.13 17.88 0.11
N ALA A 288 7.52 18.70 -0.77
CA ALA A 288 8.26 19.48 -1.76
C ALA A 288 9.37 20.32 -1.12
N LYS A 289 9.18 20.76 0.14
CA LYS A 289 10.20 21.51 0.89
C LYS A 289 11.42 20.67 1.23
N ALA A 290 11.29 19.36 1.41
CA ALA A 290 12.45 18.48 1.59
C ALA A 290 13.21 18.32 0.27
N ASN A 291 12.48 17.92 -0.78
CA ASN A 291 12.92 17.94 -2.17
C ASN A 291 11.69 17.98 -3.09
N PHE A 292 11.73 18.85 -4.09
CA PHE A 292 10.69 19.03 -5.10
C PHE A 292 10.93 18.22 -6.39
N GLY A 293 11.90 17.31 -6.39
CA GLY A 293 12.15 16.38 -7.51
C GLY A 293 12.80 17.00 -8.75
N MET A 294 13.18 16.13 -9.69
CA MET A 294 13.96 16.50 -10.87
C MET A 294 13.20 17.36 -11.88
N LEU A 295 11.89 17.14 -12.09
CA LEU A 295 11.11 17.98 -13.01
C LEU A 295 11.16 19.47 -12.62
N ASN A 296 11.03 19.77 -11.32
CA ASN A 296 11.13 21.15 -10.84
C ASN A 296 12.56 21.69 -10.94
N ASN A 297 13.58 20.85 -10.68
CA ASN A 297 14.97 21.24 -10.90
C ASN A 297 15.23 21.62 -12.36
N MET A 298 14.77 20.80 -13.30
CA MET A 298 14.89 21.06 -14.74
C MET A 298 14.15 22.31 -15.15
N TYR A 299 12.91 22.51 -14.68
CA TYR A 299 12.14 23.72 -14.94
C TYR A 299 12.85 24.98 -14.44
N CYS A 300 13.31 24.97 -13.18
CA CYS A 300 14.08 26.08 -12.61
C CYS A 300 15.38 26.30 -13.39
N CYS A 301 16.13 25.25 -13.72
CA CYS A 301 17.38 25.40 -14.45
C CYS A 301 17.19 25.86 -15.89
N ALA A 302 16.12 25.45 -16.56
CA ALA A 302 15.78 25.96 -17.90
C ALA A 302 15.54 27.48 -17.83
N PHE A 303 14.86 27.96 -16.78
CA PHE A 303 14.61 29.37 -16.55
C PHE A 303 15.89 30.16 -16.18
N PHE A 304 16.75 29.63 -15.31
CA PHE A 304 17.98 30.29 -14.89
C PHE A 304 19.19 30.01 -15.79
N HIS A 305 18.99 29.32 -16.91
CA HIS A 305 20.05 28.88 -17.82
C HIS A 305 21.17 28.07 -17.13
N CYS A 306 20.79 27.20 -16.18
CA CYS A 306 21.70 26.24 -15.55
C CYS A 306 21.57 24.83 -16.09
N SER A 307 22.62 24.03 -15.87
CA SER A 307 22.58 22.59 -16.09
C SER A 307 22.25 21.87 -14.78
N VAL A 308 21.39 20.86 -14.83
CA VAL A 308 21.21 19.93 -13.69
C VAL A 308 22.35 18.92 -13.58
N ILE A 309 23.22 18.84 -14.61
CA ILE A 309 24.46 18.07 -14.58
C ILE A 309 25.54 18.91 -13.89
N ARG A 310 26.20 18.29 -12.91
CA ARG A 310 27.27 18.92 -12.12
C ARG A 310 28.58 19.01 -12.91
N GLY A 311 29.47 19.88 -12.45
CA GLY A 311 30.84 20.00 -12.96
C GLY A 311 31.04 21.07 -14.04
N LEU A 312 29.95 21.60 -14.61
CA LEU A 312 29.98 22.69 -15.59
C LEU A 312 30.05 24.07 -14.91
N PRO A 313 30.47 25.14 -15.61
CA PRO A 313 30.50 26.48 -15.02
C PRO A 313 29.13 26.99 -14.55
N ASN A 314 28.06 26.61 -15.24
CA ASN A 314 26.67 26.96 -14.93
C ASN A 314 25.88 25.77 -14.35
N SER A 315 26.53 24.83 -13.67
CA SER A 315 25.82 23.71 -13.05
C SER A 315 24.96 24.17 -11.87
N ILE A 316 23.93 23.37 -11.56
CA ILE A 316 22.92 23.63 -10.52
C ILE A 316 23.56 24.01 -9.18
N ASP A 317 24.68 23.40 -8.82
CA ASP A 317 25.39 23.63 -7.56
C ASP A 317 26.34 24.82 -7.54
N ARG A 318 26.47 25.54 -8.66
CA ARG A 318 27.34 26.71 -8.82
C ARG A 318 26.58 28.01 -9.11
N MET A 319 25.25 27.96 -8.98
CA MET A 319 24.42 29.15 -9.15
C MET A 319 24.79 30.23 -8.13
N PRO A 320 24.70 31.52 -8.51
CA PRO A 320 25.10 32.65 -7.65
C PRO A 320 24.09 32.93 -6.52
N PHE A 321 23.26 31.95 -6.15
CA PHE A 321 22.26 32.04 -5.11
C PHE A 321 22.15 30.70 -4.36
N ASP A 322 21.62 30.77 -3.13
CA ASP A 322 21.32 29.58 -2.35
C ASP A 322 19.94 29.02 -2.73
N TRP A 323 19.89 27.77 -3.20
CA TRP A 323 18.65 27.08 -3.56
C TRP A 323 17.64 26.99 -2.41
N ASP A 324 18.12 26.72 -1.19
CA ASP A 324 17.29 26.64 0.01
C ASP A 324 16.55 27.97 0.23
N VAL A 325 17.27 29.08 0.15
CA VAL A 325 16.69 30.40 0.39
C VAL A 325 15.89 30.90 -0.81
N TYR A 326 16.46 30.88 -2.00
CA TYR A 326 15.92 31.59 -3.15
C TYR A 326 14.78 30.82 -3.83
N ILE A 327 14.86 29.49 -3.86
CA ILE A 327 13.89 28.63 -4.56
C ILE A 327 12.93 27.96 -3.60
N MET A 328 13.44 27.40 -2.49
CA MET A 328 12.63 26.54 -1.63
C MET A 328 11.83 27.29 -0.58
N VAL A 329 12.43 28.26 0.12
CA VAL A 329 11.81 28.93 1.28
C VAL A 329 11.32 30.34 0.96
N GLY A 330 12.08 31.10 0.19
CA GLY A 330 11.88 32.53 -0.03
C GLY A 330 12.50 33.42 1.06
N PRO A 331 12.18 34.74 1.05
CA PRO A 331 12.82 35.74 1.92
C PRO A 331 12.35 35.67 3.38
N ARG A 332 11.19 35.05 3.64
CA ARG A 332 10.63 34.95 5.00
C ARG A 332 11.50 34.08 5.90
N ARG A 333 11.51 34.42 7.19
CA ARG A 333 12.16 33.67 8.25
C ARG A 333 11.17 33.44 9.38
N THR A 334 11.12 32.21 9.87
CA THR A 334 10.27 31.78 10.98
C THR A 334 11.12 30.91 11.92
N PRO A 335 10.74 30.78 13.19
CA PRO A 335 11.40 29.85 14.11
C PRO A 335 11.50 28.43 13.54
N THR A 336 10.44 27.94 12.87
CA THR A 336 10.43 26.63 12.21
C THR A 336 11.49 26.52 11.12
N ILE A 337 11.63 27.52 10.24
CA ILE A 337 12.67 27.53 9.18
C ILE A 337 14.06 27.44 9.80
N ASN A 338 14.31 28.24 10.83
CA ASN A 338 15.62 28.28 11.48
C ASN A 338 15.94 26.93 12.15
N LEU A 339 14.97 26.35 12.86
CA LEU A 339 15.12 25.07 13.55
C LEU A 339 15.38 23.92 12.56
N VAL A 340 14.61 23.85 11.47
CA VAL A 340 14.81 22.80 10.45
C VAL A 340 16.18 22.92 9.80
N ARG A 341 16.62 24.14 9.47
CA ARG A 341 17.96 24.35 8.89
C ARG A 341 19.09 23.98 9.85
N SER A 342 18.96 24.31 11.14
CA SER A 342 20.00 24.01 12.13
C SER A 342 20.05 22.54 12.53
N SER A 343 18.91 21.84 12.52
CA SER A 343 18.78 20.49 13.10
C SER A 343 18.65 19.38 12.05
N ILE A 344 18.14 19.67 10.86
CA ILE A 344 17.90 18.69 9.79
C ILE A 344 18.78 19.01 8.58
N GLY A 345 18.67 20.22 8.05
CA GLY A 345 19.45 20.67 6.90
C GLY A 345 18.70 21.64 5.98
N PRO A 346 19.36 22.08 4.89
CA PRO A 346 18.79 23.04 3.96
C PRO A 346 17.62 22.44 3.17
N PHE A 347 16.53 23.21 3.03
CA PHE A 347 15.37 22.81 2.23
C PHE A 347 15.77 22.56 0.77
N GLY A 348 15.07 21.65 0.10
CA GLY A 348 15.40 21.16 -1.25
C GLY A 348 16.53 20.12 -1.29
N SER A 349 17.28 19.96 -0.21
CA SER A 349 18.37 18.98 -0.08
C SER A 349 18.20 18.06 1.13
N ILE A 350 16.96 17.86 1.61
CA ILE A 350 16.62 16.93 2.69
C ILE A 350 16.20 15.59 2.07
N ASP A 351 16.95 14.54 2.40
CA ASP A 351 16.65 13.17 1.98
C ASP A 351 15.70 12.52 2.99
N MET A 352 14.53 12.07 2.54
CA MET A 352 13.56 11.38 3.39
C MET A 352 13.65 9.88 3.18
N ARG A 353 13.58 9.10 4.26
CA ARG A 353 13.59 7.63 4.20
C ARG A 353 12.43 7.07 5.01
N TYR A 354 11.67 6.16 4.39
CA TYR A 354 10.66 5.40 5.12
C TYR A 354 11.33 4.35 6.00
N VAL A 355 10.95 4.36 7.28
CA VAL A 355 11.40 3.39 8.29
C VAL A 355 10.21 2.51 8.64
N HIS A 356 10.32 1.21 8.36
CA HIS A 356 9.32 0.26 8.79
C HIS A 356 9.37 0.07 10.32
N PRO A 357 8.24 -0.27 10.95
CA PRO A 357 8.24 -0.70 12.35
C PRO A 357 9.27 -1.83 12.56
N PRO A 358 10.08 -1.78 13.63
CA PRO A 358 11.05 -2.82 13.92
C PRO A 358 10.39 -4.21 13.98
N SER A 359 11.05 -5.23 13.44
CA SER A 359 10.51 -6.60 13.39
C SER A 359 10.17 -7.16 14.77
N ALA A 360 10.92 -6.78 15.80
CA ALA A 360 10.64 -7.12 17.20
C ALA A 360 9.31 -6.53 17.69
N LEU A 361 9.01 -5.27 17.35
CA LEU A 361 7.75 -4.63 17.69
C LEU A 361 6.57 -5.28 16.94
N VAL A 362 6.76 -5.60 15.66
CA VAL A 362 5.75 -6.33 14.87
C VAL A 362 5.47 -7.72 15.46
N GLY A 363 6.52 -8.44 15.84
CA GLY A 363 6.39 -9.74 16.52
C GLY A 363 5.65 -9.64 17.84
N PHE A 364 6.01 -8.68 18.68
CA PHE A 364 5.32 -8.44 19.96
C PHE A 364 3.85 -8.06 19.77
N ALA A 365 3.52 -7.20 18.80
CA ALA A 365 2.14 -6.87 18.46
C ALA A 365 1.34 -8.08 17.97
N LEU A 366 1.97 -8.97 17.19
CA LEU A 366 1.37 -10.22 16.75
C LEU A 366 1.08 -11.16 17.94
N ASP A 367 2.04 -11.31 18.85
CA ASP A 367 1.90 -12.14 20.04
C ASP A 367 0.79 -11.61 20.96
N PHE A 368 0.76 -10.29 21.17
CA PHE A 368 -0.33 -9.61 21.89
C PHE A 368 -1.69 -9.90 21.25
N HIS A 369 -1.83 -9.75 19.92
CA HIS A 369 -3.08 -10.07 19.23
C HIS A 369 -3.45 -11.55 19.38
N ASN A 370 -2.49 -12.46 19.28
CA ASN A 370 -2.73 -13.89 19.41
C ASN A 370 -3.15 -14.29 20.84
N TYR A 371 -2.83 -13.47 21.84
CA TYR A 371 -3.25 -13.68 23.23
C TYR A 371 -4.56 -12.96 23.57
N ALA A 372 -4.65 -11.66 23.28
CA ALA A 372 -5.76 -10.81 23.69
C ALA A 372 -7.07 -11.14 22.94
N ILE A 373 -7.00 -11.43 21.64
CA ILE A 373 -8.19 -11.70 20.83
C ILE A 373 -8.93 -12.96 21.30
N PRO A 374 -8.26 -14.12 21.53
CA PRO A 374 -8.94 -15.28 22.10
C PRO A 374 -9.57 -15.02 23.47
N MET A 375 -8.99 -14.16 24.32
CA MET A 375 -9.58 -13.83 25.62
C MET A 375 -10.94 -13.15 25.49
N LEU A 376 -11.16 -12.38 24.43
CA LEU A 376 -12.44 -11.74 24.14
C LEU A 376 -13.55 -12.73 23.75
N GLN A 377 -13.25 -14.03 23.60
CA GLN A 377 -14.27 -15.05 23.43
C GLN A 377 -14.95 -15.43 24.75
N ASN A 378 -14.35 -15.09 25.89
CA ASN A 378 -15.01 -15.20 27.18
C ASN A 378 -16.04 -14.07 27.31
N THR A 379 -17.30 -14.42 27.61
CA THR A 379 -18.42 -13.46 27.64
C THR A 379 -18.25 -12.36 28.68
N ASP A 380 -17.64 -12.66 29.84
CA ASP A 380 -17.46 -11.69 30.90
C ASP A 380 -16.34 -10.69 30.54
N VAL A 381 -15.26 -11.19 29.92
CA VAL A 381 -14.16 -10.35 29.41
C VAL A 381 -14.63 -9.48 28.26
N ALA A 382 -15.44 -10.03 27.34
CA ALA A 382 -16.04 -9.30 26.24
C ALA A 382 -16.93 -8.16 26.75
N ALA A 383 -17.83 -8.44 27.70
CA ALA A 383 -18.69 -7.43 28.31
C ALA A 383 -17.88 -6.31 28.98
N MET A 384 -16.82 -6.67 29.71
CA MET A 384 -15.91 -5.69 30.32
C MET A 384 -15.20 -4.83 29.26
N TYR A 385 -14.67 -5.45 28.21
CA TYR A 385 -14.01 -4.76 27.10
C TYR A 385 -14.99 -3.82 26.37
N ASP A 386 -16.19 -4.28 26.07
CA ASP A 386 -17.23 -3.51 25.38
C ASP A 386 -17.69 -2.31 26.22
N SER A 387 -17.70 -2.42 27.55
CA SER A 387 -18.05 -1.33 28.47
C SER A 387 -17.02 -0.19 28.54
N GLN A 388 -15.78 -0.40 28.07
CA GLN A 388 -14.74 0.65 28.08
C GLN A 388 -15.03 1.75 27.06
N ARG A 389 -14.54 2.96 27.34
CA ARG A 389 -14.61 4.12 26.44
C ARG A 389 -13.32 4.28 25.65
N GLU A 390 -13.40 4.96 24.52
CA GLU A 390 -12.25 5.35 23.69
C GLU A 390 -12.16 6.87 23.60
N PRO A 391 -11.72 7.55 24.68
CA PRO A 391 -11.67 9.01 24.71
C PRO A 391 -10.59 9.55 23.76
N ALA A 392 -10.87 10.72 23.18
CA ALA A 392 -9.84 11.58 22.60
C ALA A 392 -9.17 12.38 23.73
N VAL A 393 -7.85 12.32 23.79
CA VAL A 393 -7.02 13.03 24.77
C VAL A 393 -5.96 13.86 24.05
N ASP A 394 -5.44 14.89 24.70
CA ASP A 394 -4.43 15.80 24.19
C ASP A 394 -3.15 15.71 25.03
N PRO A 395 -2.38 14.62 24.88
CA PRO A 395 -1.26 14.35 25.78
C PRO A 395 -0.17 15.41 25.60
N ILE A 396 0.22 16.04 26.70
CA ILE A 396 1.31 17.02 26.75
C ILE A 396 2.45 16.42 27.57
N PRO A 397 3.67 16.27 27.00
CA PRO A 397 4.83 15.89 27.79
C PRO A 397 5.02 16.84 28.98
N PHE A 398 5.21 16.29 30.19
CA PHE A 398 5.36 17.09 31.42
C PHE A 398 6.51 18.13 31.34
N SER A 399 7.56 17.85 30.57
CA SER A 399 8.64 18.82 30.33
C SER A 399 8.20 20.06 29.54
N TRP A 400 7.08 19.99 28.81
CA TRP A 400 6.53 21.09 28.04
C TRP A 400 5.60 21.97 28.89
N THR A 401 4.98 21.43 29.94
CA THR A 401 4.11 22.20 30.85
C THR A 401 4.89 23.04 31.86
N THR A 402 6.12 22.62 32.18
CA THR A 402 6.99 23.29 33.16
C THR A 402 7.81 24.45 32.60
N SER A 403 7.81 24.64 31.27
CA SER A 403 8.53 25.71 30.58
C SER A 403 7.63 26.94 30.38
N PRO A 404 7.78 28.03 31.15
CA PRO A 404 6.96 29.22 30.95
C PRO A 404 7.23 29.82 29.56
N ASN A 405 6.16 30.08 28.81
CA ASN A 405 6.19 30.65 27.44
C ASN A 405 6.69 29.72 26.33
N MET A 406 6.58 28.40 26.49
CA MET A 406 6.82 27.48 25.37
C MET A 406 5.76 27.69 24.27
N LEU A 407 6.22 27.90 23.04
CA LEU A 407 5.38 28.12 21.86
C LEU A 407 5.51 26.94 20.89
N PHE A 408 4.40 26.54 20.28
CA PHE A 408 4.32 25.40 19.39
C PHE A 408 3.99 25.84 17.96
N PHE A 409 4.63 25.22 16.97
CA PHE A 409 4.43 25.55 15.56
C PHE A 409 3.90 24.37 14.72
N GLY A 410 3.77 23.18 15.30
CA GLY A 410 3.39 21.93 14.61
C GLY A 410 4.55 20.94 14.50
N GLY A 411 4.22 19.67 14.27
CA GLY A 411 5.21 18.61 14.11
C GLY A 411 5.72 18.40 12.68
N ASN A 412 5.12 19.04 11.68
CA ASN A 412 5.57 18.92 10.29
C ASN A 412 6.68 19.95 9.99
N PRO A 413 7.93 19.53 9.76
CA PRO A 413 9.05 20.44 9.49
C PRO A 413 8.90 21.20 8.17
N PHE A 414 8.00 20.78 7.29
CA PHE A 414 7.77 21.40 5.99
C PHE A 414 6.65 22.46 6.02
N CYS A 415 5.92 22.57 7.13
CA CYS A 415 4.93 23.63 7.35
C CYS A 415 5.58 24.89 7.93
N ILE A 416 6.37 25.55 7.09
CA ILE A 416 7.31 26.61 7.49
C ILE A 416 6.66 27.96 7.85
N PHE A 417 5.37 28.15 7.60
CA PHE A 417 4.65 29.42 7.80
C PHE A 417 3.59 29.37 8.90
N GLY A 418 3.61 28.33 9.76
CA GLY A 418 2.75 28.28 10.95
C GLY A 418 3.00 29.46 11.89
N THR A 419 1.98 29.83 12.66
CA THR A 419 2.09 30.86 13.71
C THR A 419 2.34 30.20 15.06
N ALA A 420 2.77 31.00 16.03
CA ALA A 420 2.98 30.50 17.39
C ALA A 420 1.65 30.11 18.03
N GLN A 421 1.60 28.90 18.60
CA GLN A 421 0.47 28.37 19.35
C GLN A 421 0.85 28.19 20.82
N THR A 422 -0.13 28.32 21.72
CA THR A 422 0.05 28.17 23.16
C THR A 422 -0.16 26.74 23.66
N ALA A 423 -0.56 25.83 22.76
CA ALA A 423 -0.75 24.41 23.05
C ALA A 423 -0.10 23.56 21.95
N PRO A 424 0.28 22.30 22.25
CA PRO A 424 0.83 21.39 21.26
C PRO A 424 -0.08 21.22 20.04
N VAL A 425 0.53 21.30 18.86
CA VAL A 425 -0.12 21.11 17.56
C VAL A 425 0.24 19.72 17.05
N GLN A 426 -0.63 19.14 16.22
CA GLN A 426 -0.48 17.80 15.65
C GLN A 426 0.94 17.52 15.14
N SER A 427 1.36 16.27 15.35
CA SER A 427 2.62 15.74 14.83
C SER A 427 2.64 15.69 13.30
N PHE A 428 3.80 15.42 12.70
CA PHE A 428 3.91 15.23 11.24
C PHE A 428 2.91 14.18 10.74
N SER A 429 2.16 14.54 9.70
CA SER A 429 1.28 13.64 8.98
C SER A 429 1.57 13.67 7.48
N PHE A 430 1.45 12.51 6.82
CA PHE A 430 1.56 12.45 5.36
C PHE A 430 0.44 13.28 4.69
N GLU A 431 -0.71 13.33 5.36
CA GLU A 431 -1.94 13.97 4.95
C GLU A 431 -1.97 15.48 5.23
N ASP A 432 -0.92 16.05 5.83
CA ASP A 432 -0.81 17.49 6.09
C ASP A 432 -0.92 18.34 4.82
N THR A 433 -1.52 19.53 4.96
CA THR A 433 -1.63 20.56 3.90
C THR A 433 -1.05 21.92 4.32
N CYS A 434 -0.50 22.01 5.53
CA CYS A 434 -0.01 23.25 6.15
C CYS A 434 -1.04 24.41 6.22
N GLY A 435 -2.34 24.14 6.05
CA GLY A 435 -3.38 25.15 6.05
C GLY A 435 -3.90 25.53 7.43
N SER A 436 -3.87 24.61 8.39
CA SER A 436 -4.37 24.84 9.75
C SER A 436 -3.50 24.13 10.78
N GLN A 437 -3.27 24.78 11.92
CA GLN A 437 -2.58 24.21 13.06
C GLN A 437 -3.63 23.62 14.02
N ILE A 438 -3.82 22.31 13.94
CA ILE A 438 -4.82 21.58 14.72
C ILE A 438 -4.18 21.11 16.03
N PRO A 439 -4.87 21.24 17.20
CA PRO A 439 -4.38 20.71 18.46
C PRO A 439 -3.98 19.23 18.37
N ASN A 440 -2.93 18.84 19.09
CA ASN A 440 -2.48 17.45 19.11
C ASN A 440 -3.45 16.58 19.93
N THR A 441 -4.30 15.82 19.26
CA THR A 441 -5.25 14.88 19.90
C THR A 441 -4.97 13.44 19.48
N VAL A 442 -5.05 12.50 20.42
CA VAL A 442 -4.90 11.05 20.21
C VAL A 442 -6.11 10.34 20.79
N THR A 443 -6.69 9.39 20.05
CA THR A 443 -7.75 8.52 20.56
C THR A 443 -7.14 7.33 21.27
N LEU A 444 -7.50 7.13 22.54
CA LEU A 444 -7.11 5.94 23.31
C LEU A 444 -8.04 4.77 22.96
N SER A 445 -7.74 4.08 21.86
CA SER A 445 -8.49 2.87 21.49
C SER A 445 -8.30 1.76 22.53
N LYS A 446 -9.29 0.89 22.70
CA LYS A 446 -9.27 -0.15 23.75
C LYS A 446 -8.08 -1.09 23.58
N LEU A 447 -7.88 -1.63 22.38
CA LEU A 447 -6.76 -2.54 22.11
C LEU A 447 -5.40 -1.84 22.16
N SER A 448 -5.28 -0.61 21.65
CA SER A 448 -4.01 0.13 21.72
C SER A 448 -3.65 0.48 23.17
N THR A 449 -4.66 0.80 24.00
CA THR A 449 -4.47 1.08 25.42
C THR A 449 -4.04 -0.18 26.18
N LEU A 450 -4.72 -1.31 25.96
CA LEU A 450 -4.32 -2.59 26.55
C LEU A 450 -2.90 -2.98 26.13
N PHE A 451 -2.57 -2.86 24.84
CA PHE A 451 -1.22 -3.09 24.33
C PHE A 451 -0.20 -2.20 25.04
N ALA A 452 -0.46 -0.89 25.14
CA ALA A 452 0.44 0.04 25.83
C ALA A 452 0.65 -0.35 27.30
N LEU A 453 -0.41 -0.76 28.02
CA LEU A 453 -0.31 -1.20 29.41
C LEU A 453 0.57 -2.47 29.58
N THR A 454 0.68 -3.32 28.56
CA THR A 454 1.62 -4.47 28.61
C THR A 454 3.08 -4.08 28.44
N VAL A 455 3.37 -2.91 27.87
CA VAL A 455 4.73 -2.45 27.54
C VAL A 455 5.26 -1.48 28.58
N VAL A 456 4.37 -0.71 29.22
CA VAL A 456 4.75 0.30 30.20
C VAL A 456 5.07 -0.39 31.54
N PRO A 457 6.31 -0.28 32.06
CA PRO A 457 6.72 -0.96 33.29
C PRO A 457 6.04 -0.42 34.55
N SER A 458 5.54 0.82 34.53
CA SER A 458 4.74 1.42 35.59
C SER A 458 3.77 2.45 35.02
N PHE A 459 2.47 2.25 35.20
CA PHE A 459 1.44 3.19 34.75
C PHE A 459 1.19 4.24 35.84
N ASP A 460 1.60 5.49 35.60
CA ASP A 460 1.26 6.63 36.45
C ASP A 460 0.22 7.50 35.72
N VAL A 461 -1.00 7.48 36.25
CA VAL A 461 -2.13 8.26 35.72
C VAL A 461 -1.85 9.75 35.78
N TYR A 462 -1.19 10.23 36.84
CA TYR A 462 -0.92 11.66 37.03
C TYR A 462 0.18 12.16 36.09
N ALA A 463 1.18 11.33 35.77
CA ALA A 463 2.20 11.65 34.78
C ALA A 463 1.67 11.59 33.33
N THR A 464 0.58 10.85 33.09
CA THR A 464 0.02 10.64 31.74
C THR A 464 -1.13 11.61 31.41
N CYS A 465 -1.84 12.10 32.44
CA CYS A 465 -3.03 12.95 32.29
C CYS A 465 -2.85 14.38 32.85
N SER A 466 -1.61 14.84 33.06
CA SER A 466 -1.32 16.21 33.56
C SER A 466 -1.28 17.29 32.49
#